data_AF-A0A2W4MWH8-F1
#
_entry.id   AF-A0A2W4MWH8-F1
#
_cell.length_a   1.000
_cell.length_b   1.000
_cell.length_c   1.000
_cell.angle_alpha   90.00
_cell.angle_beta   90.00
_cell.angle_gamma   90.00
#
_symmetry.space_group_name_H-M   'P 1'
#
loop_
_entity.id
_entity.type
_entity.pdbx_description
1 polymer ?
#
loop_
_entity_poly.entity_id
_entity_poly.type
_entity_poly.pdbx_seq_one_letter_code
_entity_poly.pdbx_strand_id
1 'polypeptide(L)'
;MTGERVPAEVLERARSLAVERLSPARLRHVEGVVQTAVRLARRYGEDPDRLALAGWLHDLARELGPAELLERAERYGWEPDDAERADPLLLHGPVAAAEARAVGLTDDEEVLEAVRWHTTARPGLGRVGCLLFLADKIEPGRRYPGVAELRRLAETDWGRAMLVALENSIRHCLDRGYWLPAATVAARNEWLTRAGTRRPEAKSSG
;
A
#
# COMPACT_ATOMS: atom_id res chain seq x y z
N MET A 1 6.40 22.52 -0.34
CA MET A 1 7.73 22.03 0.05
C MET A 1 8.31 21.37 -1.19
N THR A 2 9.35 21.97 -1.78
CA THR A 2 10.05 21.39 -2.92
C THR A 2 10.84 20.19 -2.43
N GLY A 3 10.23 19.00 -2.52
CA GLY A 3 10.89 17.74 -2.23
C GLY A 3 12.09 17.59 -3.16
N GLU A 4 13.23 17.21 -2.60
CA GLU A 4 14.40 16.86 -3.36
C GLU A 4 14.03 15.71 -4.30
N ARG A 5 14.31 15.86 -5.61
CA ARG A 5 13.97 14.83 -6.59
C ARG A 5 14.71 13.55 -6.25
N VAL A 6 14.02 12.41 -6.31
CA VAL A 6 14.66 11.10 -6.14
C VAL A 6 15.76 10.94 -7.20
N PRO A 7 17.03 10.71 -6.82
CA PRO A 7 18.10 10.54 -7.79
C PRO A 7 17.84 9.34 -8.72
N ALA A 8 18.16 9.48 -10.01
CA ALA A 8 17.95 8.39 -10.98
C ALA A 8 18.68 7.10 -10.59
N GLU A 9 19.87 7.21 -9.99
CA GLU A 9 20.64 6.07 -9.47
C GLU A 9 19.90 5.30 -8.36
N VAL A 10 19.11 5.99 -7.54
CA VAL A 10 18.30 5.35 -6.48
C VAL A 10 17.18 4.54 -7.10
N LEU A 11 16.50 5.06 -8.13
CA LEU A 11 15.46 4.33 -8.86
C LEU A 11 16.02 3.09 -9.56
N GLU A 12 17.19 3.20 -10.20
CA GLU A 12 17.85 2.06 -10.84
C GLU A 12 18.30 1.00 -9.82
N ARG A 13 18.81 1.42 -8.66
CA ARG A 13 19.14 0.49 -7.56
C ARG A 13 17.90 -0.23 -7.03
N ALA A 14 16.80 0.49 -6.78
CA ALA A 14 15.54 -0.09 -6.33
C ALA A 14 14.97 -1.10 -7.35
N ARG A 15 15.00 -0.74 -8.64
CA ARG A 15 14.62 -1.65 -9.73
C ARG A 15 15.52 -2.89 -9.77
N SER A 16 16.83 -2.73 -9.65
CA SER A 16 17.79 -3.85 -9.68
C SER A 16 17.53 -4.83 -8.54
N LEU A 17 17.25 -4.34 -7.33
CA LEU A 17 16.88 -5.18 -6.19
C LEU A 17 15.57 -5.94 -6.43
N ALA A 18 14.57 -5.30 -7.05
CA ALA A 18 13.33 -5.98 -7.41
C ALA A 18 13.56 -7.10 -8.44
N VAL A 19 14.41 -6.87 -9.45
CA VAL A 19 14.78 -7.87 -10.46
C VAL A 19 15.52 -9.06 -9.84
N GLU A 20 16.42 -8.80 -8.89
CA GLU A 20 17.22 -9.83 -8.24
C GLU A 20 16.38 -10.73 -7.30
N ARG A 21 15.44 -10.13 -6.56
CA ARG A 21 14.75 -10.80 -5.44
C ARG A 21 13.41 -11.41 -5.79
N LEU A 22 12.75 -10.94 -6.84
CA LEU A 22 11.35 -11.27 -7.10
C LEU A 22 11.23 -12.26 -8.25
N SER A 23 10.30 -13.22 -8.10
CA SER A 23 9.92 -14.09 -9.18
C SER A 23 9.44 -13.29 -10.41
N PRO A 24 9.54 -13.85 -11.64
CA PRO A 24 9.08 -13.15 -12.85
C PRO A 24 7.61 -12.73 -12.80
N ALA A 25 6.76 -13.48 -12.10
CA ALA A 25 5.35 -13.12 -11.92
C ALA A 25 5.18 -11.90 -11.02
N ARG A 26 5.93 -11.84 -9.92
CA ARG A 26 5.89 -10.72 -8.98
C ARG A 26 6.53 -9.47 -9.57
N LEU A 27 7.65 -9.61 -10.30
CA LEU A 27 8.28 -8.49 -10.99
C LEU A 27 7.33 -7.82 -11.97
N ARG A 28 6.59 -8.59 -12.79
CA ARG A 28 5.55 -8.04 -13.68
C ARG A 28 4.46 -7.27 -12.94
N HIS A 29 4.06 -7.77 -11.76
CA HIS A 29 3.12 -7.06 -10.91
C HIS A 29 3.72 -5.72 -10.43
N VAL A 30 4.94 -5.73 -9.89
CA VAL A 30 5.66 -4.53 -9.46
C VAL A 30 5.80 -3.51 -10.59
N GLU A 31 6.17 -3.93 -11.79
CA GLU A 31 6.24 -3.06 -12.98
C GLU A 31 4.88 -2.41 -13.28
N GLY A 32 3.79 -3.18 -13.19
CA GLY A 32 2.42 -2.69 -13.34
C GLY A 32 2.03 -1.68 -12.26
N VAL A 33 2.44 -1.91 -11.01
CA VAL A 33 2.24 -0.98 -9.88
C VAL A 33 3.01 0.30 -10.12
N VAL A 34 4.29 0.25 -10.48
CA VAL A 34 5.13 1.43 -10.77
C VAL A 34 4.52 2.29 -11.86
N GLN A 35 4.13 1.70 -13.00
CA GLN A 35 3.49 2.43 -14.10
C GLN A 35 2.17 3.07 -13.68
N THR A 36 1.39 2.37 -12.86
CA THR A 36 0.11 2.85 -12.36
C THR A 36 0.28 3.98 -11.35
N ALA A 37 1.21 3.83 -10.41
CA ALA A 37 1.55 4.82 -9.40
C ALA A 37 2.05 6.12 -10.03
N VAL A 38 2.97 6.04 -10.99
CA VAL A 38 3.47 7.19 -11.77
C VAL A 38 2.34 7.90 -12.50
N ARG A 39 1.40 7.15 -13.12
CA ARG A 39 0.25 7.73 -13.80
C ARG A 39 -0.66 8.47 -12.83
N LEU A 40 -1.01 7.86 -11.70
CA LEU A 40 -1.83 8.48 -10.66
C LEU A 40 -1.12 9.71 -10.06
N ALA A 41 0.19 9.65 -9.85
CA ALA A 41 0.97 10.77 -9.33
C ALA A 41 0.86 12.00 -10.22
N ARG A 42 1.15 11.83 -11.52
CA ARG A 42 1.01 12.90 -12.52
C ARG A 42 -0.39 13.47 -12.56
N ARG A 43 -1.40 12.60 -12.47
CA ARG A 43 -2.80 12.98 -12.53
C ARG A 43 -3.23 13.83 -11.34
N TYR A 44 -2.79 13.48 -10.15
CA TYR A 44 -3.21 14.15 -8.92
C TYR A 44 -2.25 15.24 -8.46
N GLY A 45 -1.08 15.38 -9.08
CA GLY A 45 -0.08 16.40 -8.75
C GLY A 45 0.86 15.97 -7.63
N GLU A 46 1.18 14.67 -7.54
CA GLU A 46 2.28 14.14 -6.73
C GLU A 46 3.56 13.97 -7.55
N ASP A 47 4.70 13.89 -6.86
CA ASP A 47 5.99 13.58 -7.48
C ASP A 47 5.98 12.13 -8.04
N PRO A 48 6.09 11.96 -9.37
CA PRO A 48 6.11 10.64 -9.98
C PRO A 48 7.29 9.76 -9.54
N ASP A 49 8.44 10.35 -9.21
CA ASP A 49 9.65 9.61 -8.88
C ASP A 49 9.56 9.04 -7.45
N ARG A 50 8.93 9.77 -6.52
CA ARG A 50 8.59 9.27 -5.18
C ARG A 50 7.65 8.06 -5.25
N LEU A 51 6.63 8.12 -6.12
CA LEU A 51 5.70 7.00 -6.32
C LEU A 51 6.33 5.84 -7.08
N ALA A 52 7.22 6.11 -8.03
CA ALA A 52 7.99 5.07 -8.71
C ALA A 52 8.87 4.32 -7.71
N LEU A 53 9.59 5.04 -6.86
CA LEU A 53 10.41 4.46 -5.80
C LEU A 53 9.54 3.60 -4.87
N ALA A 54 8.46 4.15 -4.31
CA ALA A 54 7.56 3.39 -3.45
C ALA A 54 7.00 2.13 -4.14
N GLY A 55 6.68 2.23 -5.44
CA GLY A 55 6.24 1.12 -6.28
C GLY A 55 7.29 0.02 -6.44
N TRP A 56 8.57 0.36 -6.67
CA TRP A 56 9.64 -0.64 -6.75
C TRP A 56 9.90 -1.33 -5.41
N LEU A 57 9.66 -0.63 -4.30
CA LEU A 57 9.98 -1.12 -2.96
C LEU A 57 8.87 -1.97 -2.32
N HIS A 58 7.59 -1.70 -2.63
CA HIS A 58 6.45 -2.17 -1.81
C HIS A 58 6.43 -3.69 -1.54
N ASP A 59 6.83 -4.48 -2.52
CA ASP A 59 6.76 -5.94 -2.49
C ASP A 59 8.14 -6.62 -2.33
N LEU A 60 9.22 -5.88 -2.03
CA LEU A 60 10.59 -6.44 -1.99
C LEU A 60 10.78 -7.58 -0.99
N ALA A 61 9.99 -7.61 0.08
CA ALA A 61 10.01 -8.65 1.10
C ALA A 61 8.89 -9.68 0.93
N ARG A 62 8.12 -9.62 -0.16
CA ARG A 62 6.86 -10.38 -0.30
C ARG A 62 7.03 -11.87 -0.49
N GLU A 63 8.18 -12.31 -0.99
CA GLU A 63 8.50 -13.72 -1.24
C GLU A 63 9.31 -14.35 -0.11
N LEU A 64 9.53 -13.61 1.00
CA LEU A 64 10.14 -14.16 2.22
C LEU A 64 9.17 -15.10 2.94
N GLY A 65 9.72 -16.10 3.63
CA GLY A 65 8.94 -17.03 4.43
C GLY A 65 8.37 -16.39 5.72
N PRO A 66 7.28 -16.92 6.30
CA PRO A 66 6.67 -16.36 7.51
C PRO A 66 7.64 -16.18 8.70
N ALA A 67 8.49 -17.18 8.96
CA ALA A 67 9.48 -17.12 10.05
C ALA A 67 10.53 -16.02 9.82
N GLU A 68 10.96 -15.86 8.57
CA GLU A 68 11.93 -14.85 8.19
C GLU A 68 11.34 -13.44 8.25
N LEU A 69 10.05 -13.27 7.88
CA LEU A 69 9.35 -11.99 8.04
C LEU A 69 9.26 -11.57 9.51
N LEU A 70 8.94 -12.50 10.42
CA LEU A 70 8.91 -12.24 11.85
C LEU A 70 10.30 -11.89 12.40
N GLU A 71 11.33 -12.66 12.04
CA GLU A 71 12.70 -12.40 12.48
C GLU A 71 13.19 -11.03 12.01
N ARG A 72 12.93 -10.68 10.74
CA ARG A 72 13.32 -9.37 10.19
C ARG A 72 12.52 -8.23 10.82
N ALA A 73 11.21 -8.41 11.05
CA ALA A 73 10.39 -7.43 11.75
C ALA A 73 10.97 -7.11 13.14
N GLU A 74 11.27 -8.14 13.93
CA GLU A 74 11.89 -7.98 15.25
C GLU A 74 13.27 -7.30 15.15
N ARG A 75 14.13 -7.74 14.21
CA ARG A 75 15.46 -7.14 13.97
C ARG A 75 15.38 -5.64 13.65
N TYR A 76 14.36 -5.22 12.92
CA TYR A 76 14.13 -3.83 12.57
C TYR A 76 13.33 -3.03 13.61
N GLY A 77 13.02 -3.65 14.76
CA GLY A 77 12.28 -3.00 15.84
C GLY A 77 10.78 -2.81 15.55
N TRP A 78 10.22 -3.61 14.65
CA TRP A 78 8.77 -3.70 14.44
C TRP A 78 8.19 -4.74 15.38
N GLU A 79 7.23 -4.37 16.21
CA GLU A 79 6.50 -5.29 17.08
C GLU A 79 5.21 -5.74 16.39
N PRO A 80 5.11 -7.01 15.94
CA PRO A 80 3.94 -7.47 15.22
C PRO A 80 2.69 -7.48 16.10
N ASP A 81 1.57 -6.99 15.57
CA ASP A 81 0.26 -7.11 16.22
C ASP A 81 -0.35 -8.52 16.09
N ASP A 82 -1.52 -8.75 16.69
CA ASP A 82 -2.17 -10.08 16.64
C ASP A 82 -2.49 -10.54 15.21
N ALA A 83 -2.88 -9.61 14.32
CA ALA A 83 -3.19 -9.95 12.94
C ALA A 83 -1.91 -10.28 12.17
N GLU A 84 -0.83 -9.55 12.39
CA GLU A 84 0.49 -9.80 11.79
C GLU A 84 1.14 -11.08 12.33
N ARG A 85 0.91 -11.46 13.59
CA ARG A 85 1.35 -12.76 14.13
C ARG A 85 0.56 -13.92 13.54
N ALA A 86 -0.74 -13.73 13.33
CA ALA A 86 -1.61 -14.74 12.74
C ALA A 86 -1.39 -14.90 11.22
N ASP A 87 -1.08 -13.81 10.52
CA ASP A 87 -0.70 -13.78 9.11
C ASP A 87 0.61 -12.98 8.91
N PRO A 88 1.78 -13.62 9.12
CA PRO A 88 3.08 -12.96 8.97
C PRO A 88 3.33 -12.36 7.59
N LEU A 89 2.56 -12.79 6.58
CA LEU A 89 2.66 -12.22 5.24
C LEU A 89 2.24 -10.75 5.21
N LEU A 90 1.53 -10.23 6.23
CA LEU A 90 1.27 -8.79 6.37
C LEU A 90 2.55 -7.96 6.61
N LEU A 91 3.60 -8.58 7.17
CA LEU A 91 4.85 -7.91 7.55
C LEU A 91 5.76 -7.55 6.36
N HIS A 92 5.47 -8.00 5.14
CA HIS A 92 6.33 -7.65 3.99
C HIS A 92 6.39 -6.14 3.72
N GLY A 93 5.31 -5.40 3.98
CA GLY A 93 5.33 -3.93 3.89
C GLY A 93 6.30 -3.31 4.91
N PRO A 94 6.11 -3.54 6.22
CA PRO A 94 7.02 -3.07 7.27
C PRO A 94 8.48 -3.48 7.05
N VAL A 95 8.73 -4.74 6.69
CA VAL A 95 10.09 -5.26 6.43
C VAL A 95 10.70 -4.59 5.19
N ALA A 96 9.96 -4.45 4.09
CA ALA A 96 10.48 -3.79 2.88
C ALA A 96 10.83 -2.32 3.13
N ALA A 97 10.01 -1.60 3.91
CA ALA A 97 10.29 -0.21 4.29
C ALA A 97 11.57 -0.11 5.14
N ALA A 98 11.71 -0.97 6.14
CA ALA A 98 12.89 -0.99 7.00
C ALA A 98 14.17 -1.34 6.21
N GLU A 99 14.09 -2.31 5.31
CA GLU A 99 15.20 -2.69 4.43
C GLU A 99 15.61 -1.55 3.49
N ALA A 100 14.65 -0.88 2.85
CA ALA A 100 14.92 0.23 1.94
C ALA A 100 15.69 1.36 2.63
N ARG A 101 15.34 1.67 3.88
CA ARG A 101 16.10 2.59 4.73
C ARG A 101 17.48 2.04 5.06
N ALA A 102 17.58 0.79 5.51
CA ALA A 102 18.84 0.18 5.94
C ALA A 102 19.89 0.10 4.82
N VAL A 103 19.47 -0.09 3.57
CA VAL A 103 20.38 -0.15 2.40
C VAL A 103 20.60 1.21 1.72
N GLY A 104 20.10 2.30 2.32
CA GLY A 104 20.28 3.66 1.83
C GLY A 104 19.63 3.92 0.47
N LEU A 105 18.41 3.41 0.26
CA LEU A 105 17.60 3.79 -0.91
C LEU A 105 16.86 5.09 -0.65
N THR A 106 16.35 5.31 0.56
CA THR A 106 15.68 6.56 0.93
C THR A 106 15.54 6.71 2.44
N ASP A 107 15.51 7.96 2.89
CA ASP A 107 15.13 8.40 4.23
C ASP A 107 13.79 9.17 4.24
N ASP A 108 13.13 9.32 3.09
CA ASP A 108 11.83 9.98 2.93
C ASP A 108 10.74 9.19 3.66
N GLU A 109 10.29 9.73 4.80
CA GLU A 109 9.31 9.06 5.65
C GLU A 109 7.95 8.86 4.96
N GLU A 110 7.53 9.72 4.02
CA GLU A 110 6.25 9.48 3.34
C GLU A 110 6.35 8.31 2.35
N VAL A 111 7.50 8.12 1.68
CA VAL A 111 7.75 6.95 0.82
C VAL A 111 7.84 5.68 1.67
N LEU A 112 8.52 5.75 2.81
CA LEU A 112 8.67 4.61 3.70
C LEU A 112 7.35 4.22 4.38
N GLU A 113 6.54 5.19 4.82
CA GLU A 113 5.18 4.92 5.33
C GLU A 113 4.26 4.39 4.22
N ALA A 114 4.42 4.87 2.98
CA ALA A 114 3.68 4.32 1.84
C ALA A 114 3.97 2.82 1.67
N VAL A 115 5.26 2.44 1.64
CA VAL A 115 5.70 1.04 1.52
C VAL A 115 5.23 0.22 2.71
N ARG A 116 5.40 0.74 3.93
CA ARG A 116 5.02 0.07 5.18
C ARG A 116 3.54 -0.30 5.22
N TRP A 117 2.67 0.62 4.82
CA TRP A 117 1.22 0.49 4.96
C TRP A 117 0.49 0.20 3.64
N HIS A 118 1.18 -0.19 2.57
CA HIS A 118 0.53 -0.43 1.27
C HIS A 118 -0.48 -1.61 1.30
N THR A 119 -0.37 -2.50 2.29
CA THR A 119 -1.23 -3.68 2.44
C THR A 119 -2.52 -3.38 3.18
N THR A 120 -2.41 -2.72 4.32
CA THR A 120 -3.48 -2.53 5.30
C THR A 120 -4.02 -1.11 5.32
N ALA A 121 -3.25 -0.14 4.79
CA ALA A 121 -3.40 1.28 5.06
C ALA A 121 -3.39 1.60 6.57
N ARG A 122 -3.56 2.88 6.91
CA ARG A 122 -3.75 3.34 8.28
C ARG A 122 -4.47 4.68 8.30
N PRO A 123 -5.06 5.09 9.44
CA PRO A 123 -5.46 6.47 9.65
C PRO A 123 -4.32 7.45 9.36
N GLY A 124 -4.66 8.56 8.70
CA GLY A 124 -3.69 9.59 8.34
C GLY A 124 -2.65 9.16 7.31
N LEU A 125 -2.85 8.07 6.57
CA LEU A 125 -1.93 7.67 5.49
C LEU A 125 -1.77 8.82 4.49
N GLY A 126 -0.51 9.23 4.26
CA GLY A 126 -0.17 10.31 3.34
C GLY A 126 -0.58 10.03 1.89
N ARG A 127 -0.52 11.05 1.04
CA ARG A 127 -1.04 10.91 -0.33
C ARG A 127 -0.21 9.94 -1.18
N VAL A 128 1.11 9.91 -1.00
CA VAL A 128 1.99 8.89 -1.59
C VAL A 128 1.52 7.47 -1.24
N GLY A 129 1.25 7.21 0.04
CA GLY A 129 0.73 5.92 0.50
C GLY A 129 -0.64 5.58 -0.05
N CYS A 130 -1.56 6.54 -0.11
CA CYS A 130 -2.89 6.32 -0.69
C CYS A 130 -2.82 5.98 -2.19
N LEU A 131 -2.00 6.70 -2.96
CA LEU A 131 -1.85 6.44 -4.39
C LEU A 131 -1.13 5.11 -4.65
N LEU A 132 -0.13 4.74 -3.84
CA LEU A 132 0.52 3.43 -3.90
C LEU A 132 -0.47 2.29 -3.58
N PHE A 133 -1.26 2.45 -2.51
CA PHE A 133 -2.30 1.50 -2.11
C PHE A 133 -3.30 1.26 -3.25
N LEU A 134 -3.77 2.33 -3.90
CA LEU A 134 -4.63 2.21 -5.08
C LEU A 134 -3.91 1.54 -6.25
N ALA A 135 -2.67 1.95 -6.54
CA ALA A 135 -1.90 1.42 -7.66
C ALA A 135 -1.73 -0.11 -7.57
N ASP A 136 -1.36 -0.63 -6.40
CA ASP A 136 -1.26 -2.07 -6.12
C ASP A 136 -2.58 -2.81 -6.40
N LYS A 137 -3.71 -2.21 -6.04
CA LYS A 137 -5.03 -2.82 -6.23
C LYS A 137 -5.53 -2.70 -7.67
N ILE A 138 -5.10 -1.72 -8.45
CA ILE A 138 -5.69 -1.44 -9.76
C ILE A 138 -4.77 -1.70 -10.95
N GLU A 139 -3.51 -2.08 -10.72
CA GLU A 139 -2.55 -2.33 -11.80
C GLU A 139 -3.11 -3.28 -12.88
N PRO A 140 -2.70 -3.15 -14.16
CA PRO A 140 -3.38 -3.77 -15.30
C PRO A 140 -3.48 -5.30 -15.26
N GLY A 141 -2.64 -5.99 -14.50
CA GLY A 141 -2.63 -7.43 -14.25
C GLY A 141 -3.67 -7.90 -13.23
N ARG A 142 -4.18 -7.03 -12.34
CA ARG A 142 -5.18 -7.42 -11.34
C ARG A 142 -6.50 -7.89 -11.96
N ARG A 143 -7.02 -9.01 -11.45
CA ARG A 143 -8.30 -9.64 -11.85
C ARG A 143 -9.08 -10.04 -10.61
N TYR A 144 -10.09 -9.27 -10.24
CA TYR A 144 -11.01 -9.60 -9.14
C TYR A 144 -12.33 -8.80 -9.30
N PRO A 145 -13.44 -9.23 -8.66
CA PRO A 145 -14.72 -8.54 -8.74
C PRO A 145 -14.62 -7.06 -8.35
N GLY A 146 -15.13 -6.18 -9.21
CA GLY A 146 -15.12 -4.72 -8.95
C GLY A 146 -13.86 -3.97 -9.37
N VAL A 147 -12.77 -4.63 -9.80
CA VAL A 147 -11.51 -3.95 -10.19
C VAL A 147 -11.70 -2.93 -11.32
N ALA A 148 -12.60 -3.19 -12.27
CA ALA A 148 -12.87 -2.28 -13.39
C ALA A 148 -13.52 -0.98 -12.92
N GLU A 149 -14.44 -1.05 -11.95
CA GLU A 149 -15.05 0.13 -11.37
C GLU A 149 -14.04 0.89 -10.50
N LEU A 150 -13.23 0.18 -9.70
CA LEU A 150 -12.20 0.80 -8.90
C LEU A 150 -11.16 1.54 -9.77
N ARG A 151 -10.79 0.99 -10.93
CA ARG A 151 -9.93 1.67 -11.93
C ARG A 151 -10.55 2.98 -12.41
N ARG A 152 -11.82 2.97 -12.82
CA ARG A 152 -12.51 4.20 -13.26
C ARG A 152 -12.54 5.25 -12.16
N LEU A 153 -12.90 4.82 -10.94
CA LEU A 153 -13.01 5.72 -9.79
C LEU A 153 -11.65 6.30 -9.40
N ALA A 154 -10.58 5.50 -9.41
CA ALA A 154 -9.22 5.96 -9.12
C ALA A 154 -8.74 7.02 -10.12
N GLU A 155 -9.23 7.01 -11.36
CA GLU A 155 -8.97 8.08 -12.32
C GLU A 155 -9.84 9.32 -12.06
N THR A 156 -11.04 9.26 -11.51
CA THR A 156 -11.87 10.48 -11.35
C THR A 156 -11.82 11.08 -9.95
N ASP A 157 -11.71 10.25 -8.93
CA ASP A 157 -11.76 10.61 -7.52
C ASP A 157 -11.02 9.56 -6.67
N TRP A 158 -9.72 9.79 -6.46
CA TRP A 158 -8.88 8.90 -5.66
C TRP A 158 -9.37 8.78 -4.20
N GLY A 159 -10.05 9.80 -3.65
CA GLY A 159 -10.56 9.77 -2.28
C GLY A 159 -11.73 8.79 -2.14
N ARG A 160 -12.69 8.83 -3.07
CA ARG A 160 -13.73 7.80 -3.17
C ARG A 160 -13.15 6.43 -3.50
N ALA A 161 -12.13 6.36 -4.36
CA ALA A 161 -11.46 5.10 -4.68
C ALA A 161 -10.81 4.47 -3.44
N MET A 162 -10.21 5.27 -2.56
CA MET A 162 -9.63 4.79 -1.29
C MET A 162 -10.68 4.12 -0.41
N LEU A 163 -11.84 4.76 -0.21
CA LEU A 163 -12.92 4.17 0.58
C LEU A 163 -13.39 2.83 -0.02
N VAL A 164 -13.63 2.79 -1.34
CA VAL A 164 -14.06 1.56 -2.04
C VAL A 164 -12.99 0.47 -1.94
N ALA A 165 -11.71 0.81 -2.11
CA ALA A 165 -10.61 -0.15 -2.01
C ALA A 165 -10.49 -0.73 -0.59
N LEU A 166 -10.63 0.09 0.45
CA LEU A 166 -10.63 -0.36 1.85
C LEU A 166 -11.82 -1.28 2.14
N GLU A 167 -13.02 -0.94 1.67
CA GLU A 167 -14.19 -1.81 1.82
C GLU A 167 -14.05 -3.12 1.05
N ASN A 168 -13.43 -3.12 -0.12
CA ASN A 168 -13.09 -4.34 -0.85
C ASN A 168 -12.09 -5.20 -0.06
N SER A 169 -11.06 -4.61 0.56
CA SER A 169 -10.11 -5.32 1.41
C SER A 169 -10.78 -5.93 2.64
N ILE A 170 -11.67 -5.20 3.30
CA ILE A 170 -12.44 -5.72 4.45
C ILE A 170 -13.30 -6.92 4.01
N ARG A 171 -14.06 -6.79 2.92
CA ARG A 171 -14.88 -7.90 2.39
C ARG A 171 -14.02 -9.10 2.04
N HIS A 172 -12.85 -8.88 1.42
CA HIS A 172 -11.91 -9.95 1.13
C HIS A 172 -11.47 -10.71 2.38
N CYS A 173 -11.13 -10.01 3.48
CA CYS A 173 -10.79 -10.67 4.73
C CYS A 173 -11.96 -11.51 5.27
N LEU A 174 -13.17 -10.95 5.29
CA LEU A 174 -14.37 -11.63 5.77
C LEU A 174 -14.70 -12.88 4.94
N ASP A 175 -14.65 -12.78 3.60
CA ASP A 175 -14.95 -13.87 2.68
C ASP A 175 -13.94 -15.02 2.79
N ARG A 176 -12.69 -14.72 3.17
CA ARG A 176 -11.61 -15.70 3.32
C ARG A 176 -11.41 -16.21 4.74
N GLY A 177 -12.12 -15.64 5.73
CA GLY A 177 -11.88 -15.92 7.15
C GLY A 177 -10.50 -15.46 7.62
N TYR A 178 -9.91 -14.45 6.99
CA TYR A 178 -8.66 -13.85 7.42
C TYR A 178 -8.89 -12.90 8.60
N TRP A 179 -7.83 -12.71 9.38
CA TRP A 179 -7.80 -11.63 10.36
C TRP A 179 -8.01 -10.29 9.68
N LEU A 180 -8.79 -9.43 10.33
CA LEU A 180 -9.07 -8.09 9.83
C LEU A 180 -8.14 -7.10 10.53
N PRO A 181 -7.15 -6.51 9.85
CA PRO A 181 -6.22 -5.59 10.49
C PRO A 181 -6.96 -4.37 11.05
N ALA A 182 -6.69 -4.05 12.32
CA ALA A 182 -7.34 -2.92 12.99
C ALA A 182 -7.06 -1.59 12.27
N ALA A 183 -5.85 -1.43 11.72
CA ALA A 183 -5.45 -0.26 10.93
C ALA A 183 -6.34 -0.08 9.68
N THR A 184 -6.72 -1.16 8.99
CA THR A 184 -7.62 -1.12 7.83
C THR A 184 -9.02 -0.64 8.22
N VAL A 185 -9.56 -1.13 9.33
CA VAL A 185 -10.87 -0.69 9.84
C VAL A 185 -10.84 0.78 10.23
N ALA A 186 -9.81 1.21 10.94
CA ALA A 186 -9.63 2.59 11.36
C ALA A 186 -9.48 3.53 10.15
N ALA A 187 -8.66 3.14 9.15
CA ALA A 187 -8.52 3.87 7.90
C ALA A 187 -9.86 4.00 7.17
N ARG A 188 -10.62 2.90 7.08
CA ARG A 188 -11.95 2.91 6.45
C ARG A 188 -12.92 3.87 7.14
N ASN A 189 -12.92 3.93 8.47
CA ASN A 189 -13.79 4.84 9.22
C ASN A 189 -13.40 6.32 9.04
N GLU A 190 -12.10 6.62 8.95
CA GLU A 190 -11.61 7.95 8.61
C GLU A 190 -12.10 8.38 7.22
N TRP A 191 -11.93 7.51 6.20
CA TRP A 191 -12.37 7.79 4.84
C TRP A 191 -13.89 7.88 4.70
N LEU A 192 -14.66 7.09 5.46
CA LEU A 192 -16.11 7.21 5.51
C LEU A 192 -16.53 8.59 6.03
N THR A 193 -15.89 9.06 7.11
CA THR A 193 -16.15 10.37 7.70
C THR A 193 -15.85 11.49 6.71
N ARG A 194 -14.71 11.40 6.00
CA ARG A 194 -14.31 12.35 4.94
C ARG A 194 -15.31 12.40 3.78
N ALA A 195 -15.93 11.27 3.43
CA ALA A 195 -16.93 11.19 2.37
C ALA A 195 -18.28 11.85 2.73
N GLY A 196 -18.45 12.38 3.95
CA GLY A 196 -19.62 13.15 4.35
C GLY A 196 -20.90 12.31 4.49
N THR A 197 -20.79 10.99 4.64
CA THR A 197 -21.96 10.14 4.90
C THR A 197 -22.45 10.36 6.32
N ARG A 198 -23.45 11.24 6.46
CA ARG A 198 -24.28 11.34 7.66
C ARG A 198 -24.91 9.96 7.90
N ARG A 199 -24.81 9.44 9.13
CA ARG A 199 -25.62 8.28 9.55
C ARG A 199 -27.09 8.56 9.21
N PRO A 200 -27.85 7.62 8.63
CA PRO A 200 -29.30 7.73 8.69
C PRO A 200 -29.69 7.82 10.16
N GLU A 201 -30.48 8.84 10.51
CA GLU A 201 -30.95 9.05 11.88
C GLU A 201 -31.53 7.75 12.41
N ALA A 202 -31.04 7.30 13.56
CA ALA A 202 -31.60 6.14 14.24
C ALA A 202 -33.07 6.46 14.51
N LYS A 203 -33.99 5.66 13.95
CA LYS A 203 -35.40 5.74 14.33
C LYS A 203 -35.47 5.53 15.84
N SER A 204 -35.76 6.60 16.56
CA SER A 204 -36.15 6.56 17.97
C SER A 204 -37.33 5.62 18.06
N SER A 205 -37.08 4.42 18.57
CA SER A 205 -38.14 3.46 18.90
C SER A 205 -38.79 4.00 20.17
N GLY A 206 -39.98 4.58 20.01
CA GLY A 206 -40.91 4.82 21.11
C GLY A 206 -41.61 3.54 21.52
#